data_AF-A0A660VAL6-F1
#
_entry.id   AF-A0A660VAL6-F1
#
_cell.length_a   1.000
_cell.length_b   1.000
_cell.length_c   1.000
_cell.angle_alpha   90.00
_cell.angle_beta   90.00
_cell.angle_gamma   90.00
#
_symmetry.space_group_name_H-M   'P 1'
#
loop_
_entity.id
_entity.type
_entity.pdbx_description
1 polymer ?
#
loop_
_entity_poly.entity_id
_entity_poly.type
_entity_poly.pdbx_seq_one_letter_code
_entity_poly.pdbx_strand_id
1 'polypeptide(L)'
;GAAEILTGFDARTYRGTEIYERYMSKKEELISEAVEHYRKLGDEAESVAASEGPDRALEKVASAADEVRRLNLRLQDERVRKQAERLANLRERFRKEFIAARNAYNDMAKLVRQKEQEGDLDKAIEIAKDFKTDVASLQQKARQLLERLERKRSEAVSAFEKELSDKMAALKKAEKPEDVDDLMKFLTAAMRSKIAQIRKKAEEPFKRISRAKEELTSFVKDMRRLEEGATGEEALKIIAPYLRSALPQVRRTAASRLLDIKRRFYPDMIYIPAGVCILGSSNPADRNPVRKNVNLPGFFIDEREVTNEQYERFVKAGGYSDPTYWDKEGWARIREFVDKTGKPGPATWSDGHPPEGAENLPVTGISLWEARAYARWAGKRLPTSDEWEKAASWNAASKRKRLYPWGDRFDEKKVHIGDENGPVPVTSQIYDKDVSWYGVRGMGGNVAEWTDTAVKGEYIVRGSSFRWINIWRVRTTYAAYRLKPSERPTHVGFRCAKDDIDIGKYWR
;
A
#
# COMPACT_ATOMS: atom_id res chain seq x y z
N GLY A 1 -27.01 -6.76 -8.91
CA GLY A 1 -26.62 -5.59 -8.10
C GLY A 1 -25.12 -5.33 -8.12
N ALA A 2 -24.42 -5.36 -6.97
CA ALA A 2 -22.95 -5.20 -6.92
C ALA A 2 -22.18 -6.40 -7.53
N ALA A 3 -22.80 -7.57 -7.59
CA ALA A 3 -22.30 -8.75 -8.30
C ALA A 3 -22.37 -8.61 -9.84
N GLU A 4 -23.17 -7.68 -10.39
CA GLU A 4 -23.27 -7.45 -11.85
C GLU A 4 -22.39 -6.30 -12.35
N ILE A 5 -21.95 -5.42 -11.45
CA ILE A 5 -21.02 -4.35 -11.79
C ILE A 5 -19.56 -4.86 -11.67
N LEU A 6 -19.30 -5.82 -10.79
CA LEU A 6 -17.99 -6.50 -10.71
C LEU A 6 -17.76 -7.55 -11.81
N THR A 7 -18.81 -8.03 -12.48
CA THR A 7 -18.68 -8.84 -13.71
C THR A 7 -18.43 -8.00 -14.97
N GLY A 8 -18.67 -6.68 -14.92
CA GLY A 8 -18.54 -5.79 -16.08
C GLY A 8 -17.14 -5.21 -16.35
N PHE A 9 -16.23 -5.19 -15.36
CA PHE A 9 -14.84 -4.73 -15.55
C PHE A 9 -13.86 -5.89 -15.80
N ASP A 10 -14.26 -7.12 -15.48
CA ASP A 10 -13.53 -8.34 -15.85
C ASP A 10 -13.68 -8.67 -17.35
N ALA A 11 -14.74 -8.22 -18.01
CA ALA A 11 -15.03 -8.65 -19.39
C ALA A 11 -14.20 -7.97 -20.51
N ARG A 12 -13.66 -6.75 -20.28
CA ARG A 12 -12.93 -5.99 -21.34
C ARG A 12 -11.42 -6.23 -21.35
N THR A 13 -10.83 -6.48 -20.19
CA THR A 13 -9.40 -6.83 -20.04
C THR A 13 -9.14 -8.30 -20.36
N TYR A 14 -10.14 -9.17 -20.18
CA TYR A 14 -10.10 -10.59 -20.55
C TYR A 14 -10.14 -10.80 -22.07
N ARG A 15 -10.95 -10.01 -22.82
CA ARG A 15 -11.01 -10.07 -24.30
C ARG A 15 -9.69 -9.72 -24.97
N GLY A 16 -8.97 -8.70 -24.49
CA GLY A 16 -7.70 -8.28 -25.13
C GLY A 16 -6.57 -9.33 -25.00
N THR A 17 -6.54 -10.06 -23.89
CA THR A 17 -5.51 -11.06 -23.61
C THR A 17 -5.84 -12.40 -24.29
N GLU A 18 -7.13 -12.76 -24.36
CA GLU A 18 -7.61 -13.96 -25.03
C GLU A 18 -7.49 -13.86 -26.56
N ILE A 19 -7.64 -12.66 -27.15
CA ILE A 19 -7.42 -12.42 -28.59
C ILE A 19 -5.94 -12.53 -28.96
N TYR A 20 -5.02 -12.05 -28.12
CA TYR A 20 -3.58 -12.12 -28.36
C TYR A 20 -3.03 -13.54 -28.18
N GLU A 21 -3.50 -14.25 -27.15
CA GLU A 21 -3.19 -15.65 -26.95
C GLU A 21 -3.91 -16.57 -27.95
N ARG A 22 -4.99 -16.10 -28.64
CA ARG A 22 -5.68 -16.58 -29.88
C ARG A 22 -5.07 -16.09 -31.22
N TYR A 23 -3.99 -15.31 -31.22
CA TYR A 23 -3.16 -14.98 -32.39
C TYR A 23 -1.77 -15.73 -32.53
N MET A 24 -1.09 -16.10 -31.44
CA MET A 24 0.25 -16.73 -31.42
C MET A 24 0.45 -18.25 -31.72
N SER A 25 -0.52 -19.13 -31.55
CA SER A 25 -0.38 -20.60 -31.51
C SER A 25 -0.97 -21.33 -32.74
N LYS A 26 -1.86 -20.71 -33.51
CA LYS A 26 -2.32 -21.09 -34.86
C LYS A 26 -1.31 -20.61 -35.84
N LYS A 27 -0.67 -19.48 -35.58
CA LYS A 27 0.60 -19.14 -36.20
C LYS A 27 1.63 -20.28 -36.04
N GLU A 28 1.81 -20.86 -34.85
CA GLU A 28 2.76 -21.99 -34.66
C GLU A 28 2.32 -23.28 -35.33
N GLU A 29 1.05 -23.64 -35.22
CA GLU A 29 0.57 -24.87 -35.78
C GLU A 29 0.49 -24.72 -37.34
N LEU A 30 0.12 -23.56 -37.92
CA LEU A 30 0.23 -23.31 -39.37
C LEU A 30 1.61 -23.58 -39.94
N ILE A 31 2.61 -23.12 -39.19
CA ILE A 31 4.00 -23.30 -39.52
C ILE A 31 4.32 -24.80 -39.54
N SER A 32 3.80 -25.60 -38.62
CA SER A 32 3.98 -27.06 -38.64
C SER A 32 3.29 -27.78 -39.81
N GLU A 33 2.13 -27.31 -40.27
CA GLU A 33 1.44 -27.89 -41.44
C GLU A 33 2.10 -27.50 -42.75
N ALA A 34 2.54 -26.25 -42.88
CA ALA A 34 3.36 -25.80 -43.99
C ALA A 34 4.67 -26.60 -44.03
N VAL A 35 5.31 -26.81 -42.88
CA VAL A 35 6.54 -27.61 -42.77
C VAL A 35 6.32 -29.07 -43.18
N GLU A 36 5.21 -29.70 -42.78
CA GLU A 36 4.89 -31.09 -43.17
C GLU A 36 4.52 -31.21 -44.66
N HIS A 37 3.88 -30.18 -45.22
CA HIS A 37 3.52 -30.14 -46.64
C HIS A 37 4.75 -29.87 -47.52
N TYR A 38 5.65 -28.98 -47.12
CA TYR A 38 6.97 -28.79 -47.75
C TYR A 38 7.83 -30.05 -47.63
N ARG A 39 7.72 -30.81 -46.53
CA ARG A 39 8.37 -32.11 -46.37
C ARG A 39 7.88 -33.11 -47.41
N LYS A 40 6.56 -33.28 -47.58
CA LYS A 40 5.99 -34.18 -48.61
C LYS A 40 6.30 -33.74 -50.04
N LEU A 41 6.30 -32.44 -50.30
CA LEU A 41 6.71 -31.89 -51.60
C LEU A 41 8.19 -32.11 -51.88
N GLY A 42 9.04 -32.04 -50.85
CA GLY A 42 10.43 -32.44 -50.93
C GLY A 42 10.58 -33.93 -51.25
N ASP A 43 9.84 -34.79 -50.52
CA ASP A 43 9.85 -36.24 -50.72
C ASP A 43 9.36 -36.63 -52.14
N GLU A 44 8.32 -35.96 -52.67
CA GLU A 44 7.82 -36.16 -54.04
C GLU A 44 8.76 -35.59 -55.11
N ALA A 45 9.38 -34.43 -54.86
CA ALA A 45 10.36 -33.84 -55.77
C ALA A 45 11.64 -34.69 -55.87
N GLU A 46 12.09 -35.29 -54.76
CA GLU A 46 13.18 -36.26 -54.76
C GLU A 46 12.81 -37.53 -55.55
N SER A 47 11.59 -38.02 -55.40
CA SER A 47 11.09 -39.18 -56.15
C SER A 47 10.95 -38.91 -57.66
N VAL A 48 10.47 -37.72 -58.05
CA VAL A 48 10.33 -37.29 -59.45
C VAL A 48 11.69 -36.95 -60.07
N ALA A 49 12.60 -36.30 -59.33
CA ALA A 49 13.95 -36.04 -59.80
C ALA A 49 14.74 -37.34 -60.06
N ALA A 50 14.48 -38.39 -59.28
CA ALA A 50 15.07 -39.71 -59.45
C ALA A 50 14.50 -40.49 -60.66
N SER A 51 13.29 -40.17 -61.14
CA SER A 51 12.58 -40.94 -62.18
C SER A 51 12.41 -40.19 -63.51
N GLU A 52 12.15 -38.89 -63.49
CA GLU A 52 11.80 -38.06 -64.66
C GLU A 52 12.81 -36.91 -64.92
N GLY A 53 13.78 -36.73 -64.03
CA GLY A 53 14.83 -35.72 -64.17
C GLY A 53 14.51 -34.37 -63.49
N PRO A 54 15.55 -33.56 -63.22
CA PRO A 54 15.48 -32.42 -62.29
C PRO A 54 14.60 -31.25 -62.76
N ASP A 55 14.50 -31.00 -64.06
CA ASP A 55 13.73 -29.87 -64.59
C ASP A 55 12.22 -30.04 -64.38
N ARG A 56 11.71 -31.27 -64.46
CA ARG A 56 10.29 -31.62 -64.23
C ARG A 56 9.91 -31.54 -62.75
N ALA A 57 10.86 -31.84 -61.86
CA ALA A 57 10.69 -31.71 -60.42
C ALA A 57 10.60 -30.23 -59.99
N LEU A 58 11.41 -29.36 -60.60
CA LEU A 58 11.39 -27.92 -60.37
C LEU A 58 10.07 -27.25 -60.77
N GLU A 59 9.47 -27.62 -61.91
CA GLU A 59 8.16 -27.11 -62.34
C GLU A 59 7.02 -27.48 -61.37
N LYS A 60 7.01 -28.70 -60.82
CA LYS A 60 5.98 -29.15 -59.86
C LYS A 60 6.12 -28.47 -58.49
N VAL A 61 7.34 -28.25 -58.02
CA VAL A 61 7.61 -27.56 -56.75
C VAL A 61 7.14 -26.08 -56.81
N ALA A 62 7.30 -25.42 -57.95
CA ALA A 62 6.85 -24.05 -58.15
C ALA A 62 5.31 -23.90 -58.10
N SER A 63 4.56 -24.82 -58.72
CA SER A 63 3.09 -24.81 -58.70
C SER A 63 2.51 -25.06 -57.30
N ALA A 64 3.16 -25.92 -56.50
CA ALA A 64 2.70 -26.25 -55.15
C ALA A 64 3.00 -25.13 -54.12
N ALA A 65 4.07 -24.35 -54.34
CA ALA A 65 4.42 -23.22 -53.50
C ALA A 65 3.33 -22.11 -53.52
N ASP A 66 2.63 -21.92 -54.65
CA ASP A 66 1.55 -20.94 -54.78
C ASP A 66 0.24 -21.36 -54.08
N GLU A 67 0.00 -22.65 -53.92
CA GLU A 67 -1.16 -23.20 -53.20
C GLU A 67 -0.97 -23.13 -51.67
N VAL A 68 0.26 -23.39 -51.20
CA VAL A 68 0.66 -23.18 -49.79
C VAL A 68 0.49 -21.72 -49.37
N ARG A 69 0.76 -20.77 -50.27
CA ARG A 69 0.58 -19.33 -50.04
C ARG A 69 -0.87 -18.96 -49.74
N ARG A 70 -1.85 -19.64 -50.35
CA ARG A 70 -3.31 -19.44 -50.10
C ARG A 70 -3.79 -20.09 -48.81
N LEU A 71 -3.27 -21.26 -48.43
CA LEU A 71 -3.61 -21.95 -47.18
C LEU A 71 -3.08 -21.22 -45.94
N ASN A 72 -1.90 -20.60 -46.04
CA ASN A 72 -1.25 -19.84 -44.96
C ASN A 72 -2.08 -18.62 -44.49
N LEU A 73 -3.02 -18.12 -45.31
CA LEU A 73 -3.92 -17.01 -44.97
C LEU A 73 -5.15 -17.44 -44.14
N ARG A 74 -5.70 -18.65 -44.37
CA ARG A 74 -6.93 -19.14 -43.69
C ARG A 74 -6.67 -19.72 -42.30
N LEU A 75 -5.44 -20.13 -42.09
CA LEU A 75 -5.11 -21.07 -41.05
C LEU A 75 -4.40 -20.29 -39.94
N GLN A 76 -4.57 -18.96 -39.78
CA GLN A 76 -4.01 -18.09 -38.71
C GLN A 76 -4.92 -17.93 -37.46
N ASP A 77 -6.14 -18.50 -37.44
CA ASP A 77 -7.17 -18.26 -36.40
C ASP A 77 -7.29 -19.30 -35.23
N GLU A 78 -7.85 -20.48 -35.45
CA GLU A 78 -8.14 -21.57 -34.46
C GLU A 78 -7.02 -22.35 -33.63
N ARG A 79 -6.01 -23.05 -34.17
CA ARG A 79 -4.80 -23.64 -33.54
C ARG A 79 -4.08 -22.73 -32.52
N VAL A 80 -4.38 -21.43 -32.45
CA VAL A 80 -3.83 -20.51 -31.46
C VAL A 80 -4.48 -20.70 -30.12
N ARG A 81 -5.77 -20.90 -30.21
CA ARG A 81 -6.67 -21.03 -29.10
C ARG A 81 -6.27 -22.16 -28.14
N LYS A 82 -5.52 -23.19 -28.60
CA LYS A 82 -5.16 -24.38 -27.82
C LYS A 82 -3.88 -24.28 -26.97
N GLN A 83 -2.82 -23.56 -27.36
CA GLN A 83 -1.66 -23.38 -26.45
C GLN A 83 -1.92 -22.34 -25.35
N ALA A 84 -2.80 -21.36 -25.62
CA ALA A 84 -3.35 -20.44 -24.64
C ALA A 84 -3.96 -21.18 -23.43
N GLU A 85 -4.75 -22.23 -23.71
CA GLU A 85 -5.42 -23.04 -22.68
C GLU A 85 -4.46 -23.83 -21.78
N ARG A 86 -3.30 -24.30 -22.27
CA ARG A 86 -2.32 -25.05 -21.45
C ARG A 86 -1.51 -24.16 -20.50
N LEU A 87 -1.12 -22.97 -20.96
CA LEU A 87 -0.49 -21.95 -20.11
C LEU A 87 -1.48 -21.37 -19.10
N ALA A 88 -2.74 -21.18 -19.50
CA ALA A 88 -3.82 -20.82 -18.60
C ALA A 88 -4.02 -21.86 -17.47
N ASN A 89 -3.98 -23.17 -17.78
CA ASN A 89 -4.11 -24.23 -16.78
C ASN A 89 -2.94 -24.32 -15.78
N LEU A 90 -1.71 -23.99 -16.21
CA LEU A 90 -0.55 -23.95 -15.32
C LEU A 90 -0.57 -22.71 -14.41
N ARG A 91 -0.92 -21.55 -14.99
CA ARG A 91 -1.14 -20.30 -14.28
C ARG A 91 -2.27 -20.43 -13.27
N GLU A 92 -3.32 -21.15 -13.63
CA GLU A 92 -4.47 -21.44 -12.75
C GLU A 92 -4.09 -22.38 -11.60
N ARG A 93 -3.22 -23.39 -11.83
CA ARG A 93 -2.68 -24.21 -10.73
C ARG A 93 -1.81 -23.40 -9.77
N PHE A 94 -0.88 -22.60 -10.28
CA PHE A 94 -0.08 -21.70 -9.43
C PHE A 94 -0.94 -20.69 -8.67
N ARG A 95 -1.96 -20.13 -9.34
CA ARG A 95 -2.95 -19.23 -8.73
C ARG A 95 -3.76 -19.93 -7.64
N LYS A 96 -4.20 -21.18 -7.84
CA LYS A 96 -4.91 -21.99 -6.84
C LYS A 96 -4.06 -22.27 -5.61
N GLU A 97 -2.80 -22.67 -5.79
CA GLU A 97 -1.86 -22.89 -4.68
C GLU A 97 -1.57 -21.57 -3.92
N PHE A 98 -1.40 -20.46 -4.64
CA PHE A 98 -1.20 -19.14 -4.04
C PHE A 98 -2.43 -18.63 -3.29
N ILE A 99 -3.63 -18.84 -3.82
CA ILE A 99 -4.90 -18.50 -3.15
C ILE A 99 -5.12 -19.39 -1.93
N ALA A 100 -4.80 -20.69 -2.01
CA ALA A 100 -4.85 -21.61 -0.88
C ALA A 100 -3.92 -21.15 0.26
N ALA A 101 -2.67 -20.78 -0.07
CA ALA A 101 -1.72 -20.21 0.90
C ALA A 101 -2.23 -18.91 1.54
N ARG A 102 -2.83 -18.01 0.74
CA ARG A 102 -3.43 -16.76 1.23
C ARG A 102 -4.62 -17.00 2.15
N ASN A 103 -5.48 -17.96 1.82
CA ASN A 103 -6.66 -18.27 2.63
C ASN A 103 -6.23 -18.95 3.94
N ALA A 104 -5.30 -19.91 3.90
CA ALA A 104 -4.72 -20.54 5.08
C ALA A 104 -4.09 -19.51 6.03
N TYR A 105 -3.36 -18.51 5.52
CA TYR A 105 -2.84 -17.40 6.32
C TYR A 105 -3.95 -16.58 7.00
N ASN A 106 -5.01 -16.24 6.27
CA ASN A 106 -6.11 -15.44 6.81
C ASN A 106 -6.89 -16.20 7.90
N ASP A 107 -7.09 -17.50 7.72
CA ASP A 107 -7.80 -18.35 8.69
C ASP A 107 -6.95 -18.58 9.94
N MET A 108 -5.65 -18.82 9.77
CA MET A 108 -4.68 -18.89 10.86
C MET A 108 -4.61 -17.58 11.65
N ALA A 109 -4.58 -16.42 10.98
CA ALA A 109 -4.60 -15.13 11.65
C ALA A 109 -5.90 -14.88 12.43
N LYS A 110 -7.01 -15.54 12.09
CA LYS A 110 -8.23 -15.51 12.90
C LYS A 110 -8.10 -16.43 14.11
N LEU A 111 -7.60 -17.65 13.93
CA LEU A 111 -7.41 -18.64 14.99
C LEU A 111 -6.39 -18.19 16.05
N VAL A 112 -5.25 -17.62 15.65
CA VAL A 112 -4.26 -17.05 16.58
C VAL A 112 -4.90 -15.93 17.41
N ARG A 113 -5.60 -15.00 16.76
CA ARG A 113 -6.31 -13.92 17.46
C ARG A 113 -7.40 -14.43 18.40
N GLN A 114 -8.11 -15.48 18.01
CA GLN A 114 -9.09 -16.12 18.86
C GLN A 114 -8.43 -16.72 20.11
N LYS A 115 -7.30 -17.44 19.96
CA LYS A 115 -6.58 -18.05 21.08
C LYS A 115 -5.91 -17.02 21.98
N GLU A 116 -5.41 -15.91 21.43
CA GLU A 116 -4.97 -14.75 22.19
C GLU A 116 -6.11 -14.13 23.02
N GLN A 117 -7.32 -14.02 22.47
CA GLN A 117 -8.50 -13.52 23.19
C GLN A 117 -8.98 -14.47 24.28
N GLU A 118 -8.78 -15.78 24.10
CA GLU A 118 -9.08 -16.82 25.10
C GLU A 118 -7.98 -16.92 26.18
N GLY A 119 -6.87 -16.17 26.06
CA GLY A 119 -5.76 -16.15 27.02
C GLY A 119 -4.76 -17.30 26.88
N ASP A 120 -4.89 -18.13 25.84
CA ASP A 120 -4.07 -19.32 25.60
C ASP A 120 -2.92 -19.02 24.62
N LEU A 121 -1.95 -18.25 25.11
CA LEU A 121 -0.80 -17.76 24.35
C LEU A 121 0.12 -18.88 23.88
N ASP A 122 0.31 -19.94 24.67
CA ASP A 122 1.17 -21.07 24.29
C ASP A 122 0.60 -21.83 23.09
N LYS A 123 -0.72 -22.03 23.05
CA LYS A 123 -1.39 -22.64 21.90
C LYS A 123 -1.37 -21.74 20.66
N ALA A 124 -1.51 -20.43 20.83
CA ALA A 124 -1.37 -19.47 19.75
C ALA A 124 0.05 -19.50 19.14
N ILE A 125 1.07 -19.61 19.97
CA ILE A 125 2.48 -19.75 19.56
C ILE A 125 2.75 -21.09 18.87
N GLU A 126 2.16 -22.18 19.36
CA GLU A 126 2.25 -23.51 18.74
C GLU A 126 1.65 -23.52 17.32
N ILE A 127 0.44 -22.98 17.16
CA ILE A 127 -0.23 -22.82 15.86
C ILE A 127 0.61 -21.95 14.91
N ALA A 128 1.30 -20.93 15.43
CA ALA A 128 2.20 -20.10 14.66
C ALA A 128 3.46 -20.83 14.17
N LYS A 129 3.99 -21.76 14.96
CA LYS A 129 5.15 -22.58 14.61
C LYS A 129 4.81 -23.62 13.55
N ASP A 130 3.67 -24.30 13.66
CA ASP A 130 3.26 -25.31 12.67
C ASP A 130 3.00 -24.69 11.29
N PHE A 131 2.37 -23.52 11.25
CA PHE A 131 2.16 -22.80 9.98
C PHE A 131 3.47 -22.36 9.30
N LYS A 132 4.50 -22.00 10.07
CA LYS A 132 5.83 -21.70 9.53
C LYS A 132 6.42 -22.91 8.82
N THR A 133 6.16 -24.11 9.32
CA THR A 133 6.54 -25.38 8.71
C THR A 133 5.77 -25.64 7.41
N ASP A 134 4.48 -25.33 7.37
CA ASP A 134 3.64 -25.46 6.16
C ASP A 134 4.03 -24.48 5.05
N VAL A 135 4.33 -23.23 5.38
CA VAL A 135 4.85 -22.24 4.42
C VAL A 135 6.22 -22.68 3.89
N ALA A 136 7.09 -23.23 4.74
CA ALA A 136 8.37 -23.79 4.30
C ALA A 136 8.18 -24.98 3.35
N SER A 137 7.21 -25.87 3.63
CA SER A 137 6.82 -26.99 2.76
C SER A 137 6.28 -26.52 1.41
N LEU A 138 5.44 -25.46 1.39
CA LEU A 138 4.93 -24.87 0.14
C LEU A 138 6.04 -24.18 -0.67
N GLN A 139 6.97 -23.48 -0.01
CA GLN A 139 8.15 -22.91 -0.66
C GLN A 139 9.08 -23.99 -1.23
N GLN A 140 9.18 -25.14 -0.58
CA GLN A 140 9.94 -26.29 -1.07
C GLN A 140 9.25 -26.92 -2.29
N LYS A 141 7.92 -27.11 -2.25
CA LYS A 141 7.14 -27.61 -3.40
C LYS A 141 7.21 -26.65 -4.59
N ALA A 142 7.18 -25.34 -4.36
CA ALA A 142 7.36 -24.33 -5.42
C ALA A 142 8.77 -24.37 -6.03
N ARG A 143 9.81 -24.58 -5.22
CA ARG A 143 11.19 -24.80 -5.69
C ARG A 143 11.31 -26.04 -6.56
N GLN A 144 10.78 -27.17 -6.09
CA GLN A 144 10.79 -28.43 -6.84
C GLN A 144 10.02 -28.33 -8.17
N LEU A 145 8.92 -27.58 -8.21
CA LEU A 145 8.18 -27.31 -9.44
C LEU A 145 9.01 -26.49 -10.43
N LEU A 146 9.74 -25.47 -9.96
CA LEU A 146 10.62 -24.66 -10.81
C LEU A 146 11.78 -25.49 -11.37
N GLU A 147 12.45 -26.28 -10.52
CA GLU A 147 13.52 -27.20 -10.94
C GLU A 147 13.02 -28.20 -11.98
N ARG A 148 11.80 -28.74 -11.80
CA ARG A 148 11.17 -29.66 -12.75
C ARG A 148 10.86 -28.97 -14.09
N LEU A 149 10.51 -27.69 -14.08
CA LEU A 149 10.27 -26.91 -15.29
C LEU A 149 11.58 -26.56 -16.02
N GLU A 150 12.64 -26.22 -15.28
CA GLU A 150 13.98 -26.05 -15.85
C GLU A 150 14.49 -27.33 -16.50
N ARG A 151 14.28 -28.46 -15.81
CA ARG A 151 14.61 -29.79 -16.34
C ARG A 151 13.84 -30.10 -17.61
N LYS A 152 12.51 -29.91 -17.63
CA LYS A 152 11.70 -30.13 -18.84
C LYS A 152 12.08 -29.22 -20.00
N ARG A 153 12.43 -27.96 -19.72
CA ARG A 153 12.96 -27.03 -20.74
C ARG A 153 14.28 -27.53 -21.30
N SER A 154 15.19 -28.00 -20.43
CA SER A 154 16.49 -28.55 -20.83
C SER A 154 16.35 -29.82 -21.66
N GLU A 155 15.48 -30.75 -21.22
CA GLU A 155 15.18 -32.00 -21.92
C GLU A 155 14.56 -31.75 -23.30
N ALA A 156 13.60 -30.82 -23.41
CA ALA A 156 13.00 -30.47 -24.70
C ALA A 156 14.00 -29.83 -25.68
N VAL A 157 14.91 -29.00 -25.18
CA VAL A 157 15.98 -28.40 -25.98
C VAL A 157 16.99 -29.47 -26.42
N SER A 158 17.38 -30.37 -25.52
CA SER A 158 18.32 -31.45 -25.81
C SER A 158 17.76 -32.48 -26.81
N ALA A 159 16.49 -32.84 -26.67
CA ALA A 159 15.81 -33.74 -27.61
C ALA A 159 15.77 -33.14 -29.03
N PHE A 160 15.49 -31.85 -29.14
CA PHE A 160 15.49 -31.13 -30.42
C PHE A 160 16.90 -31.00 -31.02
N GLU A 161 17.92 -30.74 -30.19
CA GLU A 161 19.33 -30.74 -30.63
C GLU A 161 19.79 -32.11 -31.15
N LYS A 162 19.32 -33.20 -30.51
CA LYS A 162 19.61 -34.57 -30.95
C LYS A 162 18.93 -34.90 -32.28
N GLU A 163 17.63 -34.61 -32.42
CA GLU A 163 16.90 -34.83 -33.68
C GLU A 163 17.54 -34.06 -34.85
N LEU A 164 18.02 -32.85 -34.58
CA LEU A 164 18.77 -32.06 -35.55
C LEU A 164 20.09 -32.73 -35.95
N SER A 165 20.87 -33.21 -34.98
CA SER A 165 22.13 -33.91 -35.24
C SER A 165 21.91 -35.17 -36.10
N ASP A 166 20.85 -35.92 -35.82
CA ASP A 166 20.53 -37.15 -36.55
C ASP A 166 20.12 -36.86 -38.01
N LYS A 167 19.28 -35.83 -38.23
CA LYS A 167 18.90 -35.38 -39.58
C LYS A 167 20.09 -34.80 -40.36
N MET A 168 20.99 -34.09 -39.68
CA MET A 168 22.23 -33.59 -40.26
C MET A 168 23.20 -34.71 -40.66
N ALA A 169 23.27 -35.79 -39.88
CA ALA A 169 24.07 -36.96 -40.21
C ALA A 169 23.50 -37.75 -41.41
N ALA A 170 22.18 -37.78 -41.57
CA ALA A 170 21.52 -38.38 -42.73
C ALA A 170 21.77 -37.59 -44.02
N LEU A 171 21.68 -36.26 -43.97
CA LEU A 171 21.93 -35.38 -45.13
C LEU A 171 23.39 -35.44 -45.63
N LYS A 172 24.37 -35.63 -44.73
CA LYS A 172 25.79 -35.80 -45.10
C LYS A 172 26.09 -37.08 -45.91
N LYS A 173 25.17 -38.05 -45.93
CA LYS A 173 25.32 -39.29 -46.71
C LYS A 173 24.76 -39.19 -48.13
N ALA A 174 24.19 -38.05 -48.51
CA ALA A 174 23.71 -37.81 -49.88
C ALA A 174 24.88 -37.48 -50.83
N GLU A 175 24.95 -38.15 -51.98
CA GLU A 175 26.16 -38.28 -52.82
C GLU A 175 26.52 -37.08 -53.73
N LYS A 176 25.82 -35.94 -53.69
CA LYS A 176 26.15 -34.78 -54.55
C LYS A 176 26.75 -33.62 -53.75
N PRO A 177 28.04 -33.24 -53.94
CA PRO A 177 28.79 -32.51 -52.92
C PRO A 177 28.65 -30.97 -52.92
N GLU A 178 28.01 -30.36 -53.91
CA GLU A 178 28.30 -28.96 -54.23
C GLU A 178 27.31 -27.93 -53.65
N ASP A 179 26.07 -28.34 -53.34
CA ASP A 179 25.03 -27.47 -52.73
C ASP A 179 24.59 -27.92 -51.32
N VAL A 180 24.98 -29.11 -50.89
CA VAL A 180 24.55 -29.72 -49.61
C VAL A 180 25.17 -29.00 -48.42
N ASP A 181 26.42 -28.56 -48.53
CA ASP A 181 27.12 -27.90 -47.40
C ASP A 181 26.53 -26.52 -47.09
N ASP A 182 26.14 -25.75 -48.11
CA ASP A 182 25.53 -24.42 -47.94
C ASP A 182 24.06 -24.51 -47.49
N LEU A 183 23.29 -25.48 -48.01
CA LEU A 183 21.96 -25.80 -47.51
C LEU A 183 22.01 -26.24 -46.04
N MET A 184 23.02 -27.03 -45.67
CA MET A 184 23.26 -27.49 -44.31
C MET A 184 23.64 -26.35 -43.37
N LYS A 185 24.51 -25.43 -43.80
CA LYS A 185 24.84 -24.21 -43.04
C LYS A 185 23.60 -23.35 -42.83
N PHE A 186 22.78 -23.17 -43.87
CA PHE A 186 21.55 -22.37 -43.81
C PHE A 186 20.51 -22.96 -42.84
N LEU A 187 20.21 -24.26 -42.95
CA LEU A 187 19.27 -24.94 -42.06
C LEU A 187 19.76 -24.95 -40.61
N THR A 188 21.06 -25.19 -40.39
CA THR A 188 21.67 -25.12 -39.06
C THR A 188 21.55 -23.72 -38.46
N ALA A 189 21.80 -22.67 -39.25
CA ALA A 189 21.70 -21.29 -38.81
C ALA A 189 20.25 -20.88 -38.50
N ALA A 190 19.30 -21.24 -39.37
CA ALA A 190 17.88 -20.95 -39.17
C ALA A 190 17.31 -21.63 -37.93
N MET A 191 17.70 -22.88 -37.66
CA MET A 191 17.25 -23.63 -36.48
C MET A 191 17.94 -23.16 -35.20
N ARG A 192 19.25 -22.87 -35.22
CA ARG A 192 19.94 -22.22 -34.09
C ARG A 192 19.30 -20.87 -33.74
N SER A 193 18.92 -20.08 -34.74
CA SER A 193 18.17 -18.83 -34.55
C SER A 193 16.81 -19.06 -33.88
N LYS A 194 16.07 -20.10 -34.28
CA LYS A 194 14.78 -20.46 -33.66
C LYS A 194 14.92 -20.90 -32.19
N ILE A 195 15.92 -21.73 -31.86
CA ILE A 195 16.23 -22.13 -30.49
C ILE A 195 16.60 -20.90 -29.65
N ALA A 196 17.43 -20.00 -30.18
CA ALA A 196 17.79 -18.75 -29.52
C ALA A 196 16.56 -17.87 -29.23
N GLN A 197 15.61 -17.78 -30.17
CA GLN A 197 14.35 -17.05 -29.98
C GLN A 197 13.47 -17.66 -28.88
N ILE A 198 13.36 -18.99 -28.83
CA ILE A 198 12.60 -19.70 -27.77
C ILE A 198 13.26 -19.49 -26.41
N ARG A 199 14.60 -19.61 -26.33
CA ARG A 199 15.36 -19.32 -25.10
C ARG A 199 15.11 -17.89 -24.62
N LYS A 200 15.22 -16.90 -25.51
CA LYS A 200 14.98 -15.48 -25.22
C LYS A 200 13.55 -15.20 -24.73
N LYS A 201 12.54 -15.85 -25.31
CA LYS A 201 11.13 -15.70 -24.89
C LYS A 201 10.83 -16.33 -23.53
N ALA A 202 11.52 -17.42 -23.17
CA ALA A 202 11.35 -18.08 -21.88
C ALA A 202 12.19 -17.44 -20.75
N GLU A 203 13.25 -16.70 -21.08
CA GLU A 203 14.20 -16.16 -20.11
C GLU A 203 13.62 -15.08 -19.18
N GLU A 204 12.81 -14.17 -19.72
CA GLU A 204 12.20 -13.08 -18.95
C GLU A 204 11.23 -13.56 -17.86
N PRO A 205 10.27 -14.47 -18.14
CA PRO A 205 9.44 -15.07 -17.10
C PRO A 205 10.25 -15.74 -15.97
N PHE A 206 11.33 -16.46 -16.29
CA PHE A 206 12.19 -17.11 -15.30
C PHE A 206 12.96 -16.10 -14.44
N LYS A 207 13.54 -15.07 -15.06
CA LYS A 207 14.20 -13.97 -14.34
C LYS A 207 13.25 -13.28 -13.36
N ARG A 208 12.00 -13.07 -13.74
CA ARG A 208 10.97 -12.50 -12.85
C ARG A 208 10.67 -13.38 -11.66
N ILE A 209 10.58 -14.71 -11.86
CA ILE A 209 10.34 -15.67 -10.78
C ILE A 209 11.55 -15.75 -9.83
N SER A 210 12.78 -15.76 -10.35
CA SER A 210 13.99 -15.79 -9.51
C SER A 210 14.08 -14.54 -8.63
N ARG A 211 13.88 -13.35 -9.20
CA ARG A 211 13.85 -12.10 -8.43
C ARG A 211 12.77 -12.11 -7.36
N ALA A 212 11.56 -12.58 -7.67
CA ALA A 212 10.49 -12.70 -6.68
C ALA A 212 10.85 -13.66 -5.54
N LYS A 213 11.54 -14.77 -5.83
CA LYS A 213 12.02 -15.73 -4.82
C LYS A 213 13.09 -15.11 -3.91
N GLU A 214 14.05 -14.40 -4.47
CA GLU A 214 15.10 -13.68 -3.73
C GLU A 214 14.51 -12.60 -2.83
N GLU A 215 13.56 -11.81 -3.36
CA GLU A 215 12.85 -10.77 -2.62
C GLU A 215 12.06 -11.37 -1.45
N LEU A 216 11.30 -12.45 -1.67
CA LEU A 216 10.56 -13.14 -0.62
C LEU A 216 11.48 -13.73 0.46
N THR A 217 12.63 -14.27 0.06
CA THR A 217 13.62 -14.83 1.01
C THR A 217 14.19 -13.73 1.89
N SER A 218 14.56 -12.59 1.29
CA SER A 218 15.06 -11.42 2.01
C SER A 218 13.99 -10.83 2.93
N PHE A 219 12.76 -10.70 2.43
CA PHE A 219 11.61 -10.20 3.19
C PHE A 219 11.37 -11.02 4.46
N VAL A 220 11.35 -12.35 4.37
CA VAL A 220 11.14 -13.22 5.54
C VAL A 220 12.27 -13.04 6.57
N LYS A 221 13.53 -12.98 6.11
CA LYS A 221 14.68 -12.75 6.99
C LYS A 221 14.57 -11.40 7.72
N ASP A 222 14.20 -10.37 6.99
CA ASP A 222 14.06 -9.02 7.52
C ASP A 222 12.84 -8.86 8.44
N MET A 223 11.72 -9.53 8.17
CA MET A 223 10.57 -9.56 9.09
C MET A 223 10.95 -10.22 10.42
N ARG A 224 11.78 -11.27 10.38
CA ARG A 224 12.30 -11.90 11.59
C ARG A 224 13.19 -10.95 12.40
N ARG A 225 14.05 -10.16 11.73
CA ARG A 225 14.86 -9.13 12.40
C ARG A 225 14.01 -8.04 13.06
N LEU A 226 12.89 -7.66 12.45
CA LEU A 226 11.92 -6.74 13.07
C LEU A 226 11.26 -7.36 14.31
N GLU A 227 10.98 -8.66 14.30
CA GLU A 227 10.41 -9.40 15.43
C GLU A 227 11.44 -9.60 16.56
N GLU A 228 12.72 -9.74 16.22
CA GLU A 228 13.84 -9.87 17.17
C GLU A 228 14.25 -8.56 17.84
N GLY A 229 13.55 -7.44 17.57
CA GLY A 229 13.66 -6.20 18.35
C GLY A 229 14.29 -5.01 17.62
N ALA A 230 14.39 -5.00 16.30
CA ALA A 230 14.80 -3.79 15.59
C ALA A 230 13.84 -2.62 15.87
N THR A 231 14.37 -1.49 16.32
CA THR A 231 13.59 -0.29 16.68
C THR A 231 14.12 0.96 15.97
N GLY A 232 13.34 2.04 16.05
CA GLY A 232 13.74 3.34 15.55
C GLY A 232 14.10 3.33 14.06
N GLU A 233 15.25 3.93 13.73
CA GLU A 233 15.72 4.08 12.36
C GLU A 233 16.05 2.75 11.68
N GLU A 234 16.52 1.75 12.44
CA GLU A 234 16.83 0.42 11.89
C GLU A 234 15.57 -0.25 11.34
N ALA A 235 14.47 -0.20 12.10
CA ALA A 235 13.20 -0.78 11.66
C ALA A 235 12.68 -0.15 10.36
N LEU A 236 12.89 1.17 10.20
CA LEU A 236 12.53 1.90 8.98
C LEU A 236 13.40 1.48 7.79
N LYS A 237 14.71 1.34 7.98
CA LYS A 237 15.64 0.84 6.95
C LYS A 237 15.28 -0.58 6.50
N ILE A 238 14.87 -1.43 7.44
CA ILE A 238 14.44 -2.80 7.12
C ILE A 238 13.16 -2.79 6.28
N ILE A 239 12.14 -1.99 6.65
CA ILE A 239 10.82 -2.08 6.02
C ILE A 239 10.71 -1.32 4.69
N ALA A 240 11.46 -0.24 4.54
CA ALA A 240 11.28 0.72 3.45
C ALA A 240 11.45 0.14 2.03
N PRO A 241 12.42 -0.75 1.73
CA PRO A 241 12.55 -1.35 0.41
C PRO A 241 11.29 -2.10 -0.05
N TYR A 242 10.61 -2.77 0.90
CA TYR A 242 9.45 -3.63 0.63
C TYR A 242 8.16 -2.86 0.33
N LEU A 243 8.10 -1.57 0.64
CA LEU A 243 6.94 -0.71 0.32
C LEU A 243 6.77 -0.49 -1.19
N ARG A 244 7.84 -0.68 -1.97
CA ARG A 244 7.82 -0.58 -3.45
C ARG A 244 7.86 -1.94 -4.14
N SER A 245 7.68 -3.03 -3.37
CA SER A 245 7.64 -4.38 -3.89
C SER A 245 6.64 -4.54 -5.05
N ALA A 246 7.07 -5.24 -6.10
CA ALA A 246 6.18 -5.66 -7.18
C ALA A 246 5.20 -6.76 -6.71
N LEU A 247 5.47 -7.42 -5.58
CA LEU A 247 4.62 -8.43 -4.98
C LEU A 247 3.57 -7.78 -4.06
N PRO A 248 2.26 -7.82 -4.40
CA PRO A 248 1.24 -7.09 -3.66
C PRO A 248 1.08 -7.52 -2.20
N GLN A 249 1.47 -8.74 -1.84
CA GLN A 249 1.41 -9.24 -0.47
C GLN A 249 2.56 -8.70 0.39
N VAL A 250 3.79 -8.75 -0.12
CA VAL A 250 4.99 -8.15 0.52
C VAL A 250 4.73 -6.68 0.79
N ARG A 251 4.27 -5.94 -0.21
CA ARG A 251 3.93 -4.52 -0.07
C ARG A 251 2.86 -4.27 1.00
N ARG A 252 1.81 -5.09 1.06
CA ARG A 252 0.72 -4.94 2.05
C ARG A 252 1.19 -5.24 3.47
N THR A 253 1.93 -6.33 3.66
CA THR A 253 2.50 -6.67 4.97
C THR A 253 3.51 -5.61 5.40
N ALA A 254 4.36 -5.13 4.50
CA ALA A 254 5.30 -4.06 4.78
C ALA A 254 4.60 -2.76 5.21
N ALA A 255 3.52 -2.38 4.51
CA ALA A 255 2.71 -1.21 4.89
C ALA A 255 2.05 -1.38 6.27
N SER A 256 1.59 -2.59 6.62
CA SER A 256 1.04 -2.88 7.94
C SER A 256 2.11 -2.76 9.03
N ARG A 257 3.29 -3.37 8.83
CA ARG A 257 4.39 -3.30 9.80
C ARG A 257 4.93 -1.89 9.95
N LEU A 258 4.98 -1.11 8.87
CA LEU A 258 5.33 0.30 8.92
C LEU A 258 4.37 1.07 9.85
N LEU A 259 3.07 0.78 9.81
CA LEU A 259 2.10 1.43 10.70
C LEU A 259 2.40 1.10 12.17
N ASP A 260 2.74 -0.15 12.48
CA ASP A 260 3.14 -0.56 13.82
C ASP A 260 4.44 0.13 14.26
N ILE A 261 5.43 0.21 13.37
CA ILE A 261 6.70 0.92 13.63
C ILE A 261 6.44 2.40 13.90
N LYS A 262 5.62 3.06 13.07
CA LYS A 262 5.25 4.47 13.24
C LYS A 262 4.62 4.75 14.60
N ARG A 263 3.73 3.87 15.09
CA ARG A 263 3.11 4.00 16.41
C ARG A 263 4.12 3.93 17.56
N ARG A 264 5.24 3.24 17.39
CA ARG A 264 6.30 3.14 18.42
C ARG A 264 7.14 4.41 18.54
N PHE A 265 7.22 5.24 17.50
CA PHE A 265 7.99 6.49 17.56
C PHE A 265 7.33 7.55 18.44
N TYR A 266 6.00 7.60 18.43
CA TYR A 266 5.22 8.58 19.18
C TYR A 266 4.06 7.87 19.88
N PRO A 267 4.31 7.18 21.02
CA PRO A 267 3.32 6.33 21.67
C PRO A 267 2.07 7.10 22.13
N ASP A 268 2.21 8.39 22.44
CA ASP A 268 1.10 9.26 22.87
C ASP A 268 0.36 9.93 21.70
N MET A 269 0.71 9.59 20.45
CA MET A 269 0.11 10.16 19.26
C MET A 269 -0.51 9.09 18.35
N ILE A 270 -1.61 9.47 17.72
CA ILE A 270 -2.31 8.65 16.74
C ILE A 270 -1.83 9.01 15.34
N TYR A 271 -1.35 8.02 14.60
CA TYR A 271 -1.02 8.19 13.19
C TYR A 271 -2.29 8.23 12.32
N ILE A 272 -2.46 9.33 11.61
CA ILE A 272 -3.49 9.55 10.60
C ILE A 272 -2.88 9.30 9.21
N PRO A 273 -3.31 8.24 8.49
CA PRO A 273 -2.72 7.90 7.20
C PRO A 273 -2.92 9.00 6.14
N ALA A 274 -1.92 9.15 5.27
CA ALA A 274 -2.02 9.94 4.06
C ALA A 274 -3.22 9.49 3.21
N GLY A 275 -3.81 10.44 2.49
CA GLY A 275 -4.79 10.13 1.45
C GLY A 275 -5.98 11.08 1.42
N VAL A 276 -6.82 10.79 0.43
CA VAL A 276 -7.98 11.59 0.05
C VAL A 276 -9.12 11.46 1.05
N CYS A 277 -9.67 12.58 1.48
CA CYS A 277 -10.85 12.68 2.33
C CYS A 277 -11.84 13.73 1.80
N ILE A 278 -13.01 13.79 2.44
CA ILE A 278 -14.01 14.84 2.26
C ILE A 278 -14.00 15.68 3.53
N LEU A 279 -13.90 17.00 3.39
CA LEU A 279 -13.96 17.96 4.49
C LEU A 279 -15.16 18.91 4.31
N GLY A 280 -15.52 19.63 5.37
CA GLY A 280 -16.66 20.54 5.43
C GLY A 280 -18.03 19.87 5.43
N SER A 281 -19.08 20.68 5.52
CA SER A 281 -20.47 20.23 5.46
C SER A 281 -21.28 21.14 4.53
N SER A 282 -22.48 20.69 4.16
CA SER A 282 -23.47 21.52 3.48
C SER A 282 -24.20 22.46 4.42
N ASN A 283 -23.93 22.40 5.74
CA ASN A 283 -24.53 23.30 6.71
C ASN A 283 -23.74 24.62 6.75
N PRO A 284 -24.33 25.75 6.30
CA PRO A 284 -23.63 27.03 6.27
C PRO A 284 -23.22 27.52 7.66
N ALA A 285 -23.90 27.09 8.73
CA ALA A 285 -23.57 27.45 10.11
C ALA A 285 -22.18 26.95 10.54
N ASP A 286 -21.66 25.91 9.88
CA ASP A 286 -20.33 25.39 10.17
C ASP A 286 -19.22 26.29 9.61
N ARG A 287 -19.54 27.22 8.70
CA ARG A 287 -18.58 28.08 7.98
C ARG A 287 -17.40 27.31 7.38
N ASN A 288 -17.68 26.10 6.89
CA ASN A 288 -16.71 25.18 6.35
C ASN A 288 -17.35 24.38 5.20
N PRO A 289 -17.36 24.93 3.98
CA PRO A 289 -18.08 24.33 2.86
C PRO A 289 -17.47 22.99 2.46
N VAL A 290 -18.32 22.09 1.93
CA VAL A 290 -17.88 20.77 1.46
C VAL A 290 -16.75 20.91 0.44
N ARG A 291 -15.61 20.28 0.75
CA ARG A 291 -14.49 20.10 -0.17
C ARG A 291 -14.31 18.61 -0.40
N LYS A 292 -14.53 18.18 -1.65
CA LYS A 292 -14.31 16.80 -2.10
C LYS A 292 -12.86 16.65 -2.56
N ASN A 293 -12.33 15.44 -2.43
CA ASN A 293 -11.00 15.07 -2.90
C ASN A 293 -9.84 15.84 -2.25
N VAL A 294 -9.97 16.23 -0.98
CA VAL A 294 -8.87 16.87 -0.24
C VAL A 294 -7.82 15.81 0.05
N ASN A 295 -6.62 15.94 -0.51
CA ASN A 295 -5.52 15.02 -0.26
C ASN A 295 -4.61 15.57 0.83
N LEU A 296 -4.64 14.96 2.01
CA LEU A 296 -3.75 15.32 3.12
C LEU A 296 -2.59 14.32 3.23
N PRO A 297 -1.36 14.78 3.54
CA PRO A 297 -0.26 13.88 3.88
C PRO A 297 -0.59 13.05 5.13
N GLY A 298 0.26 12.07 5.41
CA GLY A 298 0.23 11.39 6.71
C GLY A 298 0.69 12.36 7.79
N PHE A 299 0.17 12.20 8.99
CA PHE A 299 0.63 12.97 10.15
C PHE A 299 0.28 12.21 11.43
N PHE A 300 0.92 12.59 12.53
CA PHE A 300 0.56 12.19 13.87
C PHE A 300 -0.22 13.31 14.54
N ILE A 301 -1.19 12.98 15.39
CA ILE A 301 -1.89 13.93 16.25
C ILE A 301 -1.98 13.36 17.66
N ASP A 302 -1.82 14.20 18.68
CA ASP A 302 -1.91 13.75 20.08
C ASP A 302 -3.26 13.07 20.33
N GLU A 303 -3.25 11.96 21.08
CA GLU A 303 -4.47 11.21 21.41
C GLU A 303 -5.47 12.08 22.20
N ARG A 304 -4.96 12.93 23.08
CA ARG A 304 -5.72 13.81 23.99
C ARG A 304 -5.13 15.24 23.94
N GLU A 305 -5.85 16.21 24.49
CA GLU A 305 -5.37 17.59 24.67
C GLU A 305 -4.15 17.64 25.60
N VAL A 306 -3.34 18.69 25.44
CA VAL A 306 -2.20 18.95 26.32
C VAL A 306 -2.70 19.28 27.72
N THR A 307 -2.18 18.58 28.73
CA THR A 307 -2.58 18.81 30.13
C THR A 307 -1.81 19.94 30.78
N ASN A 308 -2.34 20.44 31.90
CA ASN A 308 -1.62 21.39 32.74
C ASN A 308 -0.26 20.84 33.19
N GLU A 309 -0.17 19.56 33.60
CA GLU A 309 1.10 18.94 34.00
C GLU A 309 2.13 18.97 32.85
N GLN A 310 1.70 18.62 31.64
CA GLN A 310 2.57 18.65 30.46
C GLN A 310 3.02 20.08 30.15
N TYR A 311 2.11 21.06 30.24
CA TYR A 311 2.43 22.47 30.01
C TYR A 311 3.34 23.04 31.13
N GLU A 312 3.23 22.54 32.34
CA GLU A 312 4.06 22.98 33.47
C GLU A 312 5.52 22.61 33.24
N ARG A 313 5.77 21.45 32.62
CA ARG A 313 7.12 21.05 32.19
C ARG A 313 7.71 22.04 31.19
N PHE A 314 6.90 22.56 30.26
CA PHE A 314 7.31 23.61 29.32
C PHE A 314 7.67 24.92 30.04
N VAL A 315 6.82 25.36 30.97
CA VAL A 315 7.09 26.57 31.78
C VAL A 315 8.37 26.41 32.58
N LYS A 316 8.51 25.30 33.32
CA LYS A 316 9.69 24.97 34.14
C LYS A 316 10.98 24.82 33.32
N ALA A 317 10.87 24.37 32.07
CA ALA A 317 12.00 24.28 31.14
C ALA A 317 12.42 25.64 30.54
N GLY A 318 11.85 26.76 30.99
CA GLY A 318 12.17 28.09 30.47
C GLY A 318 11.45 28.44 29.18
N GLY A 319 10.32 27.79 28.88
CA GLY A 319 9.58 27.96 27.62
C GLY A 319 9.16 29.40 27.31
N TYR A 320 8.93 30.24 28.32
CA TYR A 320 8.60 31.67 28.16
C TYR A 320 9.84 32.58 28.08
N SER A 321 11.05 32.03 28.26
CA SER A 321 12.32 32.76 28.23
C SER A 321 13.17 32.46 27.00
N ASP A 322 12.84 31.41 26.24
CA ASP A 322 13.56 31.01 25.04
C ASP A 322 12.84 31.50 23.77
N PRO A 323 13.36 32.52 23.06
CA PRO A 323 12.75 33.05 21.84
C PRO A 323 12.68 32.05 20.69
N THR A 324 13.47 30.97 20.70
CA THR A 324 13.52 30.00 19.58
C THR A 324 12.21 29.21 19.43
N TYR A 325 11.40 29.13 20.48
CA TYR A 325 10.09 28.52 20.43
C TYR A 325 8.99 29.46 19.93
N TRP A 326 9.21 30.77 19.94
CA TRP A 326 8.14 31.74 19.71
C TRP A 326 8.09 32.26 18.28
N ASP A 327 6.88 32.56 17.82
CA ASP A 327 6.71 33.42 16.64
C ASP A 327 7.22 34.83 16.97
N LYS A 328 7.68 35.56 15.96
CA LYS A 328 8.17 36.94 16.13
C LYS A 328 7.12 37.83 16.78
N GLU A 329 5.86 37.74 16.35
CA GLU A 329 4.74 38.52 16.87
C GLU A 329 4.39 38.11 18.31
N GLY A 330 4.45 36.82 18.63
CA GLY A 330 4.22 36.32 19.99
C GLY A 330 5.32 36.77 20.94
N TRP A 331 6.58 36.63 20.53
CA TRP A 331 7.75 37.04 21.31
C TRP A 331 7.74 38.54 21.61
N ALA A 332 7.35 39.37 20.64
CA ALA A 332 7.21 40.81 20.84
C ALA A 332 6.22 41.18 21.96
N ARG A 333 5.30 40.27 22.30
CA ARG A 333 4.25 40.44 23.31
C ARG A 333 4.43 39.53 24.52
N ILE A 334 5.62 38.92 24.69
CA ILE A 334 5.87 37.90 25.73
C ILE A 334 5.51 38.37 27.15
N ARG A 335 5.68 39.68 27.44
CA ARG A 335 5.36 40.30 28.73
C ARG A 335 3.85 40.35 29.04
N GLU A 336 3.00 40.16 28.04
CA GLU A 336 1.54 40.09 28.21
C GLU A 336 1.07 38.69 28.66
N PHE A 337 1.92 37.66 28.49
CA PHE A 337 1.56 36.27 28.76
C PHE A 337 1.94 35.85 30.17
N VAL A 338 1.22 36.44 31.12
CA VAL A 338 1.38 36.17 32.55
C VAL A 338 0.17 35.48 33.15
N ASP A 339 0.40 34.81 34.27
CA ASP A 339 -0.60 34.22 35.14
C ASP A 339 -1.25 35.27 36.07
N LYS A 340 -2.12 34.84 37.00
CA LYS A 340 -2.83 35.74 37.92
C LYS A 340 -1.91 36.52 38.87
N THR A 341 -0.66 36.07 39.05
CA THR A 341 0.34 36.67 39.93
C THR A 341 1.37 37.50 39.18
N GLY A 342 1.26 37.60 37.84
CA GLY A 342 2.20 38.33 37.00
C GLY A 342 3.44 37.51 36.61
N LYS A 343 3.51 36.21 36.93
CA LYS A 343 4.57 35.32 36.47
C LYS A 343 4.29 34.81 35.05
N PRO A 344 5.30 34.53 34.21
CA PRO A 344 5.07 33.96 32.89
C PRO A 344 4.34 32.61 32.96
N GLY A 345 3.25 32.46 32.20
CA GLY A 345 2.43 31.25 32.22
C GLY A 345 0.97 31.47 31.85
N PRO A 346 0.15 30.41 31.78
CA PRO A 346 -1.27 30.48 31.44
C PRO A 346 -2.08 31.43 32.34
N ALA A 347 -3.05 32.16 31.77
CA ALA A 347 -3.86 33.15 32.51
C ALA A 347 -4.73 32.54 33.62
N THR A 348 -4.95 31.22 33.59
CA THR A 348 -5.74 30.49 34.58
C THR A 348 -4.92 30.10 35.82
N TRP A 349 -3.59 30.15 35.73
CA TRP A 349 -2.64 29.70 36.75
C TRP A 349 -2.36 30.79 37.78
N SER A 350 -1.66 30.39 38.85
CA SER A 350 -1.17 31.27 39.89
C SER A 350 0.22 30.83 40.32
N ASP A 351 1.10 31.79 40.58
CA ASP A 351 2.45 31.58 41.09
C ASP A 351 3.35 30.66 40.23
N GLY A 352 3.08 30.56 38.93
CA GLY A 352 3.78 29.69 37.98
C GLY A 352 3.29 28.24 37.94
N HIS A 353 2.18 27.95 38.64
CA HIS A 353 1.64 26.59 38.80
C HIS A 353 0.17 26.51 38.39
N PRO A 354 -0.29 25.35 37.87
CA PRO A 354 -1.70 25.12 37.67
C PRO A 354 -2.45 25.14 39.01
N PRO A 355 -3.79 25.38 38.99
CA PRO A 355 -4.60 25.18 40.19
C PRO A 355 -4.40 23.78 40.77
N GLU A 356 -4.41 23.66 42.11
CA GLU A 356 -4.24 22.39 42.79
C GLU A 356 -5.28 21.36 42.32
N GLY A 357 -4.85 20.14 41.98
CA GLY A 357 -5.72 19.08 41.46
C GLY A 357 -6.09 19.22 39.98
N ALA A 358 -5.56 20.23 39.27
CA ALA A 358 -5.84 20.47 37.86
C ALA A 358 -4.80 19.85 36.90
N GLU A 359 -3.87 19.02 37.39
CA GLU A 359 -2.71 18.51 36.64
C GLU A 359 -3.13 17.78 35.36
N ASN A 360 -4.21 17.00 35.45
CA ASN A 360 -4.76 16.22 34.35
C ASN A 360 -5.86 16.94 33.55
N LEU A 361 -6.21 18.18 33.89
CA LEU A 361 -7.11 19.00 33.07
C LEU A 361 -6.36 19.50 31.83
N PRO A 362 -7.05 19.68 30.68
CA PRO A 362 -6.48 20.39 29.55
C PRO A 362 -6.02 21.79 29.98
N VAL A 363 -4.84 22.19 29.52
CA VAL A 363 -4.37 23.56 29.74
C VAL A 363 -5.25 24.55 28.95
N THR A 364 -5.68 25.62 29.61
CA THR A 364 -6.48 26.71 29.00
C THR A 364 -6.00 28.07 29.50
N GLY A 365 -6.56 29.16 28.97
CA GLY A 365 -6.09 30.51 29.29
C GLY A 365 -4.76 30.83 28.60
N ILE A 366 -4.54 30.24 27.42
CA ILE A 366 -3.36 30.45 26.61
C ILE A 366 -3.74 30.99 25.23
N SER A 367 -2.83 31.75 24.66
CA SER A 367 -2.89 32.29 23.31
C SER A 367 -2.50 31.25 22.26
N LEU A 368 -2.76 31.55 20.98
CA LEU A 368 -2.26 30.72 19.89
C LEU A 368 -0.73 30.65 19.90
N TRP A 369 -0.06 31.76 20.21
CA TRP A 369 1.40 31.82 20.23
C TRP A 369 2.00 30.97 21.36
N GLU A 370 1.38 30.98 22.53
CA GLU A 370 1.71 30.09 23.64
C GLU A 370 1.56 28.61 23.24
N ALA A 371 0.45 28.25 22.59
CA ALA A 371 0.21 26.89 22.10
C ALA A 371 1.24 26.45 21.04
N ARG A 372 1.62 27.35 20.11
CA ARG A 372 2.69 27.09 19.13
C ARG A 372 4.05 26.94 19.77
N ALA A 373 4.37 27.77 20.76
CA ALA A 373 5.64 27.73 21.48
C ALA A 373 5.80 26.40 22.22
N TYR A 374 4.77 25.97 22.94
CA TYR A 374 4.74 24.63 23.53
C TYR A 374 4.94 23.55 22.47
N ALA A 375 4.18 23.61 21.36
CA ALA A 375 4.25 22.59 20.34
C ALA A 375 5.67 22.47 19.76
N ARG A 376 6.35 23.60 19.51
CA ARG A 376 7.75 23.61 19.05
C ARG A 376 8.73 23.06 20.08
N TRP A 377 8.58 23.44 21.35
CA TRP A 377 9.38 22.90 22.44
C TRP A 377 9.24 21.37 22.54
N ALA A 378 8.03 20.85 22.38
CA ALA A 378 7.74 19.42 22.33
C ALA A 378 8.22 18.73 21.03
N GLY A 379 8.85 19.47 20.10
CA GLY A 379 9.26 18.96 18.79
C GLY A 379 8.09 18.62 17.86
N LYS A 380 6.94 19.28 18.05
CA LYS A 380 5.68 19.09 17.33
C LYS A 380 5.26 20.43 16.67
N ARG A 381 4.01 20.50 16.21
CA ARG A 381 3.34 21.71 15.73
C ARG A 381 1.86 21.66 16.12
N LEU A 382 1.10 22.72 15.87
CA LEU A 382 -0.36 22.64 15.94
C LEU A 382 -0.92 21.92 14.69
N PRO A 383 -2.05 21.21 14.80
CA PRO A 383 -2.77 20.70 13.64
C PRO A 383 -3.33 21.86 12.82
N THR A 384 -3.38 21.70 11.51
CA THR A 384 -4.29 22.53 10.69
C THR A 384 -5.74 22.16 11.00
N SER A 385 -6.66 23.08 10.72
CA SER A 385 -8.10 22.85 10.82
C SER A 385 -8.57 21.65 9.99
N ASP A 386 -7.92 21.38 8.86
CA ASP A 386 -8.24 20.27 7.96
C ASP A 386 -7.72 18.92 8.49
N GLU A 387 -6.52 18.90 9.06
CA GLU A 387 -5.97 17.73 9.75
C GLU A 387 -6.80 17.36 10.96
N TRP A 388 -7.19 18.35 11.77
CA TRP A 388 -8.08 18.15 12.92
C TRP A 388 -9.40 17.51 12.49
N GLU A 389 -10.03 18.05 11.44
CA GLU A 389 -11.30 17.50 10.97
C GLU A 389 -11.16 16.11 10.35
N LYS A 390 -10.07 15.82 9.62
CA LYS A 390 -9.81 14.47 9.11
C LYS A 390 -9.67 13.49 10.27
N ALA A 391 -8.90 13.85 11.29
CA ALA A 391 -8.72 13.03 12.49
C ALA A 391 -10.06 12.79 13.22
N ALA A 392 -10.90 13.81 13.35
CA ALA A 392 -12.20 13.70 14.03
C ALA A 392 -13.26 12.92 13.22
N SER A 393 -13.37 13.19 11.91
CA SER A 393 -14.56 12.82 11.12
C SER A 393 -14.36 11.69 10.13
N TRP A 394 -13.17 11.47 9.59
CA TRP A 394 -13.01 10.62 8.41
C TRP A 394 -12.90 9.14 8.77
N ASN A 395 -13.83 8.34 8.28
CA ASN A 395 -13.71 6.89 8.32
C ASN A 395 -13.07 6.38 7.02
N ALA A 396 -11.79 6.02 7.10
CA ALA A 396 -11.03 5.54 5.94
C ALA A 396 -11.54 4.22 5.35
N ALA A 397 -12.18 3.36 6.16
CA ALA A 397 -12.69 2.07 5.70
C ALA A 397 -13.99 2.24 4.88
N SER A 398 -14.94 3.04 5.39
CA SER A 398 -16.21 3.30 4.70
C SER A 398 -16.14 4.45 3.70
N LYS A 399 -15.05 5.23 3.71
CA LYS A 399 -14.86 6.46 2.92
C LYS A 399 -16.00 7.47 3.14
N ARG A 400 -16.43 7.60 4.39
CA ARG A 400 -17.50 8.53 4.81
C ARG A 400 -17.06 9.37 5.99
N LYS A 401 -17.67 10.55 6.10
CA LYS A 401 -17.53 11.42 7.26
C LYS A 401 -18.50 10.99 8.36
N ARG A 402 -18.10 11.20 9.60
CA ARG A 402 -18.95 11.15 10.79
C ARG A 402 -19.29 12.55 11.24
N LEU A 403 -20.55 12.77 11.63
CA LEU A 403 -21.00 14.07 12.12
C LEU A 403 -20.33 14.47 13.44
N TYR A 404 -20.14 13.50 14.33
CA TYR A 404 -19.42 13.58 15.60
C TYR A 404 -18.27 12.56 15.60
N PRO A 405 -17.25 12.69 16.46
CA PRO A 405 -16.11 11.75 16.47
C PRO A 405 -16.56 10.27 16.56
N TRP A 406 -17.53 10.00 17.43
CA TRP A 406 -18.07 8.66 17.68
C TRP A 406 -19.11 8.18 16.65
N GLY A 407 -19.60 9.02 15.75
CA GLY A 407 -20.62 8.62 14.76
C GLY A 407 -21.58 9.75 14.34
N ASP A 408 -22.72 9.37 13.78
CA ASP A 408 -23.66 10.33 13.19
C ASP A 408 -24.81 10.76 14.11
N ARG A 409 -25.04 10.01 15.20
CA ARG A 409 -26.04 10.33 16.21
C ARG A 409 -25.37 11.01 17.40
N PHE A 410 -25.92 12.14 17.81
CA PHE A 410 -25.49 12.81 19.03
C PHE A 410 -25.79 11.95 20.25
N ASP A 411 -24.86 11.96 21.19
CA ASP A 411 -24.97 11.21 22.44
C ASP A 411 -24.30 12.05 23.53
N GLU A 412 -25.11 12.61 24.43
CA GLU A 412 -24.66 13.43 25.56
C GLU A 412 -23.71 12.68 26.50
N LYS A 413 -23.76 11.34 26.52
CA LYS A 413 -22.88 10.51 27.34
C LYS A 413 -21.47 10.36 26.76
N LYS A 414 -21.20 10.97 25.61
CA LYS A 414 -19.93 10.91 24.87
C LYS A 414 -19.27 12.27 24.69
N VAL A 415 -19.77 13.30 25.37
CA VAL A 415 -19.27 14.67 25.22
C VAL A 415 -19.41 15.42 26.53
N HIS A 416 -18.38 16.20 26.88
CA HIS A 416 -18.40 17.09 28.03
C HIS A 416 -18.69 18.52 27.59
N ILE A 417 -19.92 18.98 27.79
CA ILE A 417 -20.44 20.30 27.39
C ILE A 417 -21.50 20.79 28.39
N GLY A 418 -21.71 22.10 28.46
CA GLY A 418 -22.73 22.73 29.30
C GLY A 418 -22.47 22.60 30.81
N ASP A 419 -21.22 22.43 31.24
CA ASP A 419 -20.85 22.28 32.65
C ASP A 419 -20.21 23.56 33.19
N GLU A 420 -20.86 24.18 34.17
CA GLU A 420 -20.36 25.41 34.81
C GLU A 420 -19.14 25.17 35.71
N ASN A 421 -18.88 23.91 36.09
CA ASN A 421 -17.75 23.52 36.94
C ASN A 421 -16.42 23.46 36.19
N GLY A 422 -16.44 23.58 34.85
CA GLY A 422 -15.22 23.61 34.04
C GLY A 422 -14.94 22.31 33.28
N PRO A 423 -13.71 22.16 32.78
CA PRO A 423 -13.30 20.96 32.06
C PRO A 423 -13.11 19.78 33.03
N VAL A 424 -13.16 18.57 32.49
CA VAL A 424 -12.82 17.32 33.20
C VAL A 424 -11.42 16.84 32.83
N PRO A 425 -10.78 15.99 33.67
CA PRO A 425 -9.48 15.42 33.35
C PRO A 425 -9.49 14.64 32.04
N VAL A 426 -8.38 14.65 31.31
CA VAL A 426 -8.21 13.88 30.07
C VAL A 426 -8.22 12.36 30.30
N THR A 427 -8.15 11.95 31.56
CA THR A 427 -8.28 10.57 32.06
C THR A 427 -9.72 10.18 32.43
N SER A 428 -10.68 11.11 32.31
CA SER A 428 -12.10 10.85 32.59
C SER A 428 -12.70 9.84 31.60
N GLN A 429 -13.66 9.03 32.07
CA GLN A 429 -14.37 8.02 31.26
C GLN A 429 -15.06 8.60 30.02
N ILE A 430 -15.29 9.91 29.96
CA ILE A 430 -15.86 10.55 28.76
C ILE A 430 -14.94 10.38 27.55
N TYR A 431 -13.62 10.39 27.76
CA TYR A 431 -12.60 10.17 26.73
C TYR A 431 -12.57 8.73 26.19
N ASP A 432 -13.15 7.77 26.92
CA ASP A 432 -13.35 6.40 26.45
C ASP A 432 -14.54 6.24 25.50
N LYS A 433 -15.39 7.27 25.45
CA LYS A 433 -16.60 7.28 24.65
C LYS A 433 -16.53 8.28 23.50
N ASP A 434 -15.84 9.40 23.70
CA ASP A 434 -15.49 10.37 22.66
C ASP A 434 -14.29 9.89 21.86
N VAL A 435 -14.49 8.92 20.96
CA VAL A 435 -13.41 8.30 20.18
C VAL A 435 -13.70 8.40 18.69
N SER A 436 -12.80 9.06 17.96
CA SER A 436 -12.83 9.13 16.49
C SER A 436 -12.60 7.76 15.84
N TRP A 437 -12.80 7.64 14.52
CA TRP A 437 -12.49 6.40 13.81
C TRP A 437 -11.02 5.98 13.93
N TYR A 438 -10.11 6.95 14.03
CA TYR A 438 -8.69 6.70 14.14
C TYR A 438 -8.22 6.39 15.57
N GLY A 439 -9.07 6.59 16.58
CA GLY A 439 -8.73 6.40 17.98
C GLY A 439 -8.32 7.68 18.71
N VAL A 440 -8.36 8.85 18.06
CA VAL A 440 -8.17 10.15 18.72
C VAL A 440 -9.35 10.44 19.64
N ARG A 441 -9.07 10.93 20.85
CA ARG A 441 -10.05 11.08 21.94
C ARG A 441 -10.33 12.54 22.29
N GLY A 442 -11.54 12.80 22.79
CA GLY A 442 -11.92 14.12 23.31
C GLY A 442 -12.03 15.20 22.24
N MET A 443 -12.42 14.86 21.01
CA MET A 443 -12.51 15.84 19.92
C MET A 443 -13.88 16.53 19.84
N GLY A 444 -14.89 16.03 20.57
CA GLY A 444 -16.25 16.57 20.56
C GLY A 444 -16.49 17.69 21.57
N GLY A 445 -15.73 17.72 22.67
CA GLY A 445 -15.98 18.66 23.78
C GLY A 445 -14.82 18.71 24.76
N ASN A 446 -15.13 19.00 26.03
CA ASN A 446 -14.19 19.37 27.08
C ASN A 446 -13.58 20.77 26.87
N VAL A 447 -12.60 20.93 25.99
CA VAL A 447 -12.09 22.27 25.60
C VAL A 447 -12.05 22.39 24.09
N ALA A 448 -12.32 23.59 23.59
CA ALA A 448 -12.14 23.84 22.17
C ALA A 448 -10.63 23.98 21.88
N GLU A 449 -10.19 23.71 20.66
CA GLU A 449 -8.78 23.51 20.37
C GLU A 449 -8.26 24.51 19.33
N TRP A 450 -7.17 25.20 19.67
CA TRP A 450 -6.43 26.01 18.72
C TRP A 450 -5.98 25.16 17.52
N THR A 451 -6.19 25.69 16.30
CA THR A 451 -5.63 25.12 15.07
C THR A 451 -4.82 26.17 14.31
N ASP A 452 -3.83 25.71 13.55
CA ASP A 452 -2.96 26.57 12.76
C ASP A 452 -3.57 26.87 11.38
N THR A 453 -4.76 27.48 11.37
CA THR A 453 -5.42 27.87 10.13
C THR A 453 -6.05 29.25 10.27
N ALA A 454 -5.40 30.23 9.65
CA ALA A 454 -5.81 31.62 9.66
C ALA A 454 -6.95 31.90 8.68
N VAL A 455 -7.89 32.75 9.09
CA VAL A 455 -8.92 33.34 8.24
C VAL A 455 -9.09 34.81 8.63
N LYS A 456 -8.67 35.73 7.74
CA LYS A 456 -8.79 37.19 7.92
C LYS A 456 -8.20 37.71 9.26
N GLY A 457 -7.03 37.19 9.65
CA GLY A 457 -6.32 37.62 10.87
C GLY A 457 -6.77 36.94 12.17
N GLU A 458 -7.79 36.09 12.11
CA GLU A 458 -8.21 35.20 13.19
C GLU A 458 -7.82 33.77 12.86
N TYR A 459 -7.84 32.87 13.84
CA TYR A 459 -7.51 31.46 13.68
C TYR A 459 -8.71 30.59 14.02
N ILE A 460 -8.91 29.53 13.23
CA ILE A 460 -9.99 28.57 13.46
C ILE A 460 -9.70 27.82 14.76
N VAL A 461 -10.73 27.76 15.61
CA VAL A 461 -10.76 26.91 16.80
C VAL A 461 -11.76 25.80 16.53
N ARG A 462 -11.36 24.55 16.78
CA ARG A 462 -12.17 23.35 16.51
C ARG A 462 -12.70 22.73 17.79
N GLY A 463 -13.66 21.81 17.64
CA GLY A 463 -14.35 21.19 18.77
C GLY A 463 -15.31 22.13 19.50
N SER A 464 -15.92 21.60 20.56
CA SER A 464 -16.70 22.38 21.52
C SER A 464 -15.96 22.46 22.85
N SER A 465 -16.54 23.12 23.85
CA SER A 465 -15.99 23.14 25.20
C SER A 465 -17.08 22.96 26.24
N PHE A 466 -16.68 22.66 27.48
CA PHE A 466 -17.54 22.61 28.67
C PHE A 466 -18.48 23.81 28.78
N ARG A 467 -18.06 25.00 28.32
CA ARG A 467 -18.87 26.23 28.39
C ARG A 467 -20.13 26.27 27.50
N TRP A 468 -20.19 25.48 26.43
CA TRP A 468 -21.25 25.63 25.41
C TRP A 468 -22.21 24.45 25.40
N ILE A 469 -23.50 24.68 25.64
CA ILE A 469 -24.53 23.61 25.56
C ILE A 469 -24.94 23.24 24.12
N ASN A 470 -24.41 23.94 23.12
CA ASN A 470 -24.91 23.87 21.75
C ASN A 470 -24.29 22.72 20.95
N ILE A 471 -25.08 21.68 20.73
CA ILE A 471 -24.79 20.50 19.88
C ILE A 471 -24.19 20.84 18.51
N TRP A 472 -24.55 21.97 17.91
CA TRP A 472 -24.03 22.36 16.60
C TRP A 472 -22.52 22.62 16.60
N ARG A 473 -21.95 23.03 17.74
CA ARG A 473 -20.51 23.28 17.91
C ARG A 473 -19.70 21.99 18.11
N VAL A 474 -20.36 20.90 18.50
CA VAL A 474 -19.76 19.57 18.69
C VAL A 474 -19.50 18.88 17.35
N ARG A 475 -20.15 19.32 16.27
CA ARG A 475 -19.96 18.74 14.93
C ARG A 475 -18.50 18.86 14.50
N THR A 476 -17.96 17.77 13.96
CA THR A 476 -16.57 17.71 13.48
C THR A 476 -16.26 18.73 12.38
N THR A 477 -17.28 19.23 11.70
CA THR A 477 -17.19 20.21 10.61
C THR A 477 -17.23 21.66 11.04
N TYR A 478 -17.62 21.95 12.29
CA TYR A 478 -17.79 23.31 12.76
C TYR A 478 -16.44 24.05 12.79
N ALA A 479 -16.32 25.13 12.01
CA ALA A 479 -15.13 25.98 11.90
C ALA A 479 -15.49 27.48 11.95
N ALA A 480 -16.68 27.77 12.48
CA ALA A 480 -17.19 29.14 12.61
C ALA A 480 -16.61 29.87 13.83
N TYR A 481 -16.13 29.13 14.84
CA TYR A 481 -15.47 29.71 15.99
C TYR A 481 -14.02 30.05 15.64
N ARG A 482 -13.69 31.33 15.84
CA ARG A 482 -12.40 31.91 15.49
C ARG A 482 -12.03 32.95 16.53
N LEU A 483 -10.74 33.09 16.76
CA LEU A 483 -10.18 34.00 17.74
C LEU A 483 -8.94 34.67 17.18
N LYS A 484 -8.66 35.88 17.64
CA LYS A 484 -7.36 36.52 17.40
C LYS A 484 -6.28 35.72 18.12
N PRO A 485 -5.06 35.65 17.56
CA PRO A 485 -3.99 34.84 18.13
C PRO A 485 -3.57 35.26 19.53
N SER A 486 -3.89 36.50 19.96
CA SER A 486 -3.59 37.02 21.31
C SER A 486 -4.63 36.71 22.37
N GLU A 487 -5.82 36.23 21.99
CA GLU A 487 -6.88 35.92 22.96
C GLU A 487 -6.49 34.70 23.80
N ARG A 488 -6.86 34.71 25.09
CA ARG A 488 -6.49 33.66 26.07
C ARG A 488 -7.73 33.10 26.76
N PRO A 489 -8.66 32.42 26.06
CA PRO A 489 -9.92 32.00 26.64
C PRO A 489 -9.73 30.85 27.63
N THR A 490 -10.50 30.84 28.70
CA THR A 490 -10.47 29.79 29.75
C THR A 490 -11.07 28.44 29.31
N HIS A 491 -11.61 28.36 28.08
CA HIS A 491 -12.27 27.18 27.53
C HIS A 491 -11.67 26.73 26.19
N VAL A 492 -10.53 27.32 25.83
CA VAL A 492 -9.75 26.93 24.65
C VAL A 492 -8.39 26.41 25.13
N GLY A 493 -8.11 25.16 24.79
CA GLY A 493 -6.81 24.52 24.92
C GLY A 493 -6.28 24.16 23.54
N PHE A 494 -5.53 23.05 23.46
CA PHE A 494 -4.98 22.57 22.21
C PHE A 494 -4.48 21.13 22.33
N ARG A 495 -4.23 20.53 21.17
CA ARG A 495 -3.46 19.30 21.02
C ARG A 495 -2.40 19.50 19.94
N CYS A 496 -1.31 18.74 19.98
CA CYS A 496 -0.27 18.86 18.97
C CYS A 496 -0.48 17.88 17.81
N ALA A 497 0.16 18.20 16.69
CA ALA A 497 0.36 17.33 15.54
C ALA A 497 1.85 17.28 15.16
N LYS A 498 2.24 16.28 14.39
CA LYS A 498 3.61 16.12 13.89
C LYS A 498 3.55 15.53 12.49
N ASP A 499 4.41 16.01 11.60
CA ASP A 499 4.50 15.48 10.24
C ASP A 499 4.90 14.01 10.25
N ASP A 500 4.46 13.28 9.22
CA ASP A 500 4.85 11.89 9.05
C ASP A 500 6.37 11.73 8.87
N ILE A 501 6.86 10.54 9.22
CA ILE A 501 8.23 10.16 8.99
C ILE A 501 8.44 10.03 7.49
N ASP A 502 9.37 10.82 6.94
CA ASP A 502 9.79 10.67 5.54
C ASP A 502 10.50 9.32 5.38
N ILE A 503 9.75 8.34 4.86
CA ILE A 503 10.28 7.01 4.57
C ILE A 503 11.11 7.02 3.28
N GLY A 504 10.93 8.03 2.42
CA GLY A 504 11.63 8.17 1.16
C GLY A 504 13.15 8.19 1.33
N LYS A 505 13.65 8.72 2.45
CA LYS A 505 15.08 8.73 2.75
C LYS A 505 15.70 7.34 2.99
N TYR A 506 14.88 6.31 3.27
CA TYR A 506 15.33 4.93 3.48
C TYR A 506 15.11 4.03 2.26
N TRP A 507 14.81 4.63 1.10
CA TRP A 507 14.62 3.91 -0.16
C TRP A 507 15.93 3.58 -0.89
N ARG A 508 17.06 4.06 -0.38
CA ARG A 508 18.38 3.91 -0.99
C ARG A 508 19.06 2.63 -0.53
#